data_AF-A0A940UZN2-F1
#
_entry.id   AF-A0A940UZN2-F1
#
_cell.length_a   1.000
_cell.length_b   1.000
_cell.length_c   1.000
_cell.angle_alpha   90.00
_cell.angle_beta   90.00
_cell.angle_gamma   90.00
#
_symmetry.space_group_name_H-M   'P 1'
#
loop_
_entity.id
_entity.type
_entity.pdbx_description
1 polymer ?
#
loop_
_entity_poly.entity_id
_entity_poly.type
_entity_poly.pdbx_seq_one_letter_code
_entity_poly.pdbx_strand_id
1 'polypeptide(L)'
;MDIPLGYAIGNSLEVIEAVETLKGNGPQDFSDCCMELCANLLELAGAGDSESCMKKVKEVIANGAAFSKLCEMVEAQGGDSSVLKDTSRFGTSAVIHEVRAPFSGFITAMDTEAIGITSVMLGAGRETKESEIDYLAGIILKKKTGDYVNQGDLLAVFHTADQALLVKAEEHFMKAYQYAAKKPETKPLIYAKVEKDKVTVY
;
A
#
# COMPACT_ATOMS: atom_id res chain seq x y z
N MET A 1 -10.95 7.39 2.34
CA MET A 1 -9.98 6.78 1.41
C MET A 1 -10.71 5.68 0.69
N ASP A 2 -11.11 5.92 -0.56
CA ASP A 2 -12.01 5.02 -1.30
C ASP A 2 -11.26 3.95 -2.11
N ILE A 3 -9.93 4.02 -2.13
CA ILE A 3 -9.05 3.10 -2.85
C ILE A 3 -7.90 2.79 -1.87
N PRO A 4 -7.49 1.52 -1.69
CA PRO A 4 -6.31 1.20 -0.90
C PRO A 4 -5.10 1.95 -1.47
N LEU A 5 -4.32 2.64 -0.65
CA LEU A 5 -3.11 3.30 -1.11
C LEU A 5 -2.02 2.24 -1.34
N GLY A 6 -1.34 2.27 -2.49
CA GLY A 6 -0.38 1.23 -2.83
C GLY A 6 -1.06 -0.12 -3.16
N TYR A 7 -0.35 -1.23 -3.02
CA TYR A 7 -0.88 -2.57 -3.31
C TYR A 7 -0.76 -3.55 -2.15
N ALA A 8 0.13 -3.31 -1.20
CA ALA A 8 0.33 -4.16 -0.03
C ALA A 8 -0.58 -3.73 1.13
N ILE A 9 -1.22 -4.71 1.79
CA ILE A 9 -1.98 -4.54 3.03
C ILE A 9 -1.51 -5.62 4.00
N GLY A 10 -0.88 -5.26 5.12
CA GLY A 10 -0.31 -6.21 6.07
C GLY A 10 0.76 -5.58 6.96
N ASN A 11 1.84 -6.31 7.21
CA ASN A 11 2.95 -5.79 8.01
C ASN A 11 4.26 -5.82 7.22
N SER A 12 4.88 -7.00 7.07
CA SER A 12 6.11 -7.13 6.29
C SER A 12 5.90 -6.74 4.83
N LEU A 13 4.73 -7.07 4.26
CA LEU A 13 4.35 -6.72 2.90
C LEU A 13 4.40 -5.19 2.66
N GLU A 14 3.91 -4.40 3.61
CA GLU A 14 3.93 -2.93 3.54
C GLU A 14 5.34 -2.38 3.72
N VAL A 15 6.15 -2.98 4.60
CA VAL A 15 7.57 -2.60 4.74
C VAL A 15 8.33 -2.86 3.44
N ILE A 16 8.05 -3.97 2.76
CA ILE A 16 8.65 -4.29 1.46
C ILE A 16 8.24 -3.26 0.41
N GLU A 17 6.95 -2.90 0.35
CA GLU A 17 6.45 -1.87 -0.57
C GLU A 17 7.07 -0.49 -0.29
N ALA A 18 7.24 -0.12 0.98
CA ALA A 18 7.93 1.10 1.39
C ALA A 18 9.42 1.09 0.99
N VAL A 19 10.12 -0.04 1.18
CA VAL A 19 11.50 -0.22 0.73
C VAL A 19 11.62 -0.05 -0.78
N GLU A 20 10.76 -0.70 -1.56
CA GLU A 20 10.77 -0.57 -3.02
C GLU A 20 10.42 0.84 -3.48
N THR A 21 9.52 1.53 -2.76
CA THR A 21 9.21 2.94 -2.99
C THR A 21 10.42 3.85 -2.80
N LEU A 22 11.19 3.65 -1.72
CA LEU A 22 12.43 4.40 -1.47
C LEU A 22 13.56 4.06 -2.45
N LYS A 23 13.49 2.92 -3.13
CA LYS A 23 14.37 2.54 -4.24
C LYS A 23 13.88 3.03 -5.61
N GLY A 24 12.72 3.69 -5.68
CA GLY A 24 12.12 4.20 -6.92
C GLY A 24 11.27 3.20 -7.71
N ASN A 25 10.93 2.04 -7.12
CA ASN A 25 10.15 0.95 -7.73
C ASN A 25 8.74 0.82 -7.13
N GLY A 26 8.29 1.79 -6.35
CA GLY A 26 7.03 1.74 -5.62
C GLY A 26 5.79 1.98 -6.47
N PRO A 27 4.59 1.73 -5.91
CA PRO A 27 3.33 2.13 -6.54
C PRO A 27 3.29 3.64 -6.73
N GLN A 28 2.81 4.10 -7.90
CA GLN A 28 2.78 5.52 -8.25
C GLN A 28 1.93 6.33 -7.28
N ASP A 29 0.74 5.84 -6.92
CA ASP A 29 -0.18 6.52 -6.00
C ASP A 29 0.40 6.67 -4.59
N PHE A 30 1.05 5.61 -4.08
CA PHE A 30 1.73 5.68 -2.79
C PHE A 30 2.94 6.63 -2.83
N SER A 31 3.74 6.54 -3.90
CA SER A 31 4.91 7.40 -4.10
C SER A 31 4.52 8.88 -4.18
N ASP A 32 3.51 9.22 -4.97
CA ASP A 32 3.04 10.59 -5.17
C ASP A 32 2.49 11.18 -3.87
N CYS A 33 1.69 10.41 -3.12
CA CYS A 33 1.18 10.83 -1.82
C CYS A 33 2.33 11.13 -0.84
N CYS A 34 3.30 10.22 -0.72
CA CYS A 34 4.48 10.41 0.13
C CYS A 34 5.31 11.62 -0.29
N MET A 35 5.57 11.78 -1.58
CA MET A 35 6.38 12.89 -2.10
C MET A 35 5.72 14.24 -1.83
N GLU A 36 4.41 14.35 -2.03
CA GLU A 36 3.67 15.58 -1.76
C GLU A 36 3.69 15.94 -0.27
N LEU A 37 3.46 14.96 0.61
CA LEU A 37 3.55 15.16 2.06
C LEU A 37 4.95 15.62 2.48
N CYS A 38 6.00 14.96 1.98
CA CYS A 38 7.40 15.34 2.26
C CYS A 38 7.74 16.74 1.74
N ALA A 39 7.33 17.10 0.53
CA ALA A 39 7.59 18.41 -0.04
C ALA A 39 6.93 19.53 0.79
N ASN A 40 5.70 19.31 1.24
CA ASN A 40 4.99 20.24 2.13
C ASN A 40 5.66 20.35 3.50
N LEU A 41 6.17 19.25 4.08
CA LEU A 41 6.94 19.30 5.33
C LEU A 41 8.24 20.09 5.18
N LEU A 42 8.95 19.96 4.06
CA LEU A 42 10.14 20.73 3.76
C LEU A 42 9.83 22.23 3.62
N GLU A 43 8.75 22.58 2.95
CA GLU A 43 8.29 23.97 2.81
C GLU A 43 7.95 24.58 4.18
N LEU A 44 7.21 23.85 5.02
CA LEU A 44 6.89 24.26 6.39
C LEU A 44 8.14 24.42 7.27
N ALA A 45 9.18 23.63 7.03
CA ALA A 45 10.47 23.74 7.69
C ALA A 45 11.36 24.88 7.14
N GLY A 46 10.90 25.63 6.13
CA GLY A 46 11.64 26.73 5.52
C GLY A 46 12.77 26.27 4.57
N ALA A 47 12.69 25.04 4.05
CA ALA A 47 13.73 24.50 3.19
C ALA A 47 13.71 25.04 1.74
N GLY A 48 12.66 25.76 1.33
CA GLY A 48 12.51 26.33 0.00
C GLY A 48 11.04 26.49 -0.39
N ASP A 49 10.80 26.91 -1.63
CA ASP A 49 9.46 26.89 -2.24
C ASP A 49 9.01 25.45 -2.60
N SER A 50 7.74 25.30 -2.97
CA SER A 50 7.13 24.02 -3.33
C SER A 50 7.88 23.26 -4.44
N GLU A 51 8.33 23.95 -5.51
CA GLU A 51 9.05 23.31 -6.61
C GLU A 51 10.43 22.80 -6.16
N SER A 52 11.17 23.63 -5.43
CA SER A 52 12.48 23.29 -4.88
C SER A 52 12.38 22.13 -3.87
N CYS A 53 11.37 22.15 -3.01
CA CYS A 53 11.12 21.08 -2.04
C CYS A 53 10.78 19.76 -2.73
N MET A 54 9.89 19.76 -3.71
CA MET A 54 9.56 18.57 -4.50
C MET A 54 10.80 18.02 -5.23
N LYS A 55 11.65 18.91 -5.80
CA LYS A 55 12.91 18.49 -6.44
C LYS A 55 13.85 17.81 -5.44
N LYS A 56 14.00 18.35 -4.23
CA LYS A 56 14.82 17.74 -3.16
C LYS A 56 14.32 16.35 -2.78
N VAL A 57 13.00 16.16 -2.65
CA VAL A 57 12.41 14.85 -2.33
C VAL A 57 12.71 13.83 -3.44
N LYS A 58 12.47 14.21 -4.70
CA LYS A 58 12.77 13.33 -5.85
C LYS A 58 14.25 12.97 -5.93
N GLU A 59 15.13 13.93 -5.65
CA GLU A 59 16.58 13.73 -5.66
C GLU A 59 17.04 12.70 -4.63
N VAL A 60 16.56 12.77 -3.39
CA VAL A 60 16.97 11.83 -2.32
C VAL A 60 16.45 10.41 -2.52
N ILE A 61 15.34 10.24 -3.26
CA ILE A 61 14.87 8.93 -3.70
C ILE A 61 15.78 8.44 -4.82
N ALA A 62 15.98 9.25 -5.87
CA ALA A 62 16.75 8.86 -7.05
C ALA A 62 18.23 8.53 -6.75
N ASN A 63 18.84 9.21 -5.78
CA ASN A 63 20.23 8.96 -5.39
C ASN A 63 20.38 7.93 -4.25
N GLY A 64 19.28 7.36 -3.73
CA GLY A 64 19.30 6.34 -2.69
C GLY A 64 19.55 6.84 -1.26
N ALA A 65 19.66 8.15 -1.03
CA ALA A 65 19.85 8.73 0.30
C ALA A 65 18.65 8.45 1.22
N ALA A 66 17.42 8.46 0.69
CA ALA A 66 16.22 8.18 1.47
C ALA A 66 16.20 6.72 1.99
N PHE A 67 16.52 5.74 1.13
CA PHE A 67 16.66 4.34 1.53
C PHE A 67 17.81 4.12 2.53
N SER A 68 18.95 4.80 2.32
CA SER A 68 20.08 4.74 3.25
C SER A 68 19.69 5.26 4.64
N LYS A 69 18.91 6.34 4.70
CA LYS A 69 18.40 6.90 5.96
C LYS A 69 17.45 5.95 6.68
N LEU A 70 16.59 5.23 5.96
CA LEU A 70 15.75 4.17 6.53
C LEU A 70 16.62 3.06 7.16
N CYS A 71 17.69 2.63 6.49
CA CYS A 71 18.61 1.63 7.04
C CYS A 71 19.26 2.12 8.35
N GLU A 72 19.78 3.35 8.37
CA GLU A 72 20.34 3.97 9.58
C GLU A 72 19.31 4.06 10.72
N MET A 73 18.07 4.43 10.40
CA MET A 73 16.98 4.51 11.39
C MET A 73 16.68 3.14 12.03
N VAL A 74 16.66 2.08 11.23
CA VAL A 74 16.44 0.71 11.71
C VAL A 74 17.58 0.24 12.61
N GLU A 75 18.84 0.46 12.19
CA GLU A 75 20.02 0.13 13.00
C GLU A 75 20.04 0.89 14.33
N ALA A 76 19.68 2.18 14.31
CA ALA A 76 19.63 3.01 15.50
C ALA A 76 18.59 2.53 16.54
N GLN A 77 17.59 1.76 16.12
CA GLN A 77 16.58 1.14 16.99
C GLN A 77 16.88 -0.33 17.30
N GLY A 78 18.06 -0.84 16.92
CA GLY A 78 18.50 -2.21 17.19
C GLY A 78 18.00 -3.25 16.19
N GLY A 79 17.43 -2.83 15.06
CA GLY A 79 17.00 -3.74 13.98
C GLY A 79 18.12 -4.09 13.01
N ASP A 80 17.91 -5.14 12.22
CA ASP A 80 18.84 -5.59 11.18
C ASP A 80 18.48 -4.95 9.82
N SER A 81 19.21 -3.90 9.42
CA SER A 81 18.98 -3.23 8.12
C SER A 81 19.26 -4.12 6.91
N SER A 82 20.00 -5.22 7.07
CA SER A 82 20.31 -6.11 5.96
C SER A 82 19.06 -6.83 5.42
N VAL A 83 17.99 -6.92 6.22
CA VAL A 83 16.66 -7.39 5.79
C VAL A 83 15.97 -6.40 4.84
N LEU A 84 16.28 -5.09 4.91
CA LEU A 84 15.76 -4.11 3.96
C LEU A 84 16.51 -4.13 2.61
N LYS A 85 17.79 -4.51 2.65
CA LYS A 85 18.63 -4.66 1.45
C LYS A 85 18.25 -5.91 0.67
N ASP A 86 17.94 -6.98 1.40
CA ASP A 86 17.41 -8.24 0.87
C ASP A 86 16.09 -8.58 1.55
N THR A 87 15.00 -8.11 0.95
CA THR A 87 13.63 -8.25 1.46
C THR A 87 13.13 -9.68 1.48
N SER A 88 13.79 -10.61 0.77
CA SER A 88 13.45 -12.05 0.86
C SER A 88 13.66 -12.61 2.27
N ARG A 89 14.49 -11.94 3.08
CA ARG A 89 14.78 -12.32 4.46
C ARG A 89 13.67 -12.02 5.45
N PHE A 90 12.64 -11.26 5.07
CA PHE A 90 11.41 -11.20 5.85
C PHE A 90 10.75 -12.58 5.94
N GLY A 91 10.96 -13.43 4.93
CA GLY A 91 10.31 -14.73 4.81
C GLY A 91 9.02 -14.65 4.02
N THR A 92 8.41 -15.81 3.82
CA THR A 92 7.15 -15.96 3.08
C THR A 92 6.17 -16.69 3.98
N SER A 93 4.91 -16.26 3.95
CA SER A 93 3.85 -16.96 4.69
C SER A 93 3.68 -18.40 4.19
N ALA A 94 3.22 -19.30 5.07
CA ALA A 94 3.15 -20.73 4.78
C ALA A 94 2.14 -21.06 3.67
N VAL A 95 1.10 -20.24 3.53
CA VAL A 95 0.06 -20.39 2.52
C VAL A 95 -0.02 -19.12 1.69
N ILE A 96 0.05 -19.31 0.37
CA ILE A 96 -0.14 -18.28 -0.65
C ILE A 96 -1.36 -18.67 -1.48
N HIS A 97 -2.36 -17.80 -1.54
CA HIS A 97 -3.63 -18.11 -2.20
C HIS A 97 -4.00 -17.01 -3.19
N GLU A 98 -4.29 -17.40 -4.43
CA GLU A 98 -4.68 -16.47 -5.49
C GLU A 98 -6.19 -16.26 -5.50
N VAL A 99 -6.61 -14.99 -5.44
CA VAL A 99 -8.02 -14.60 -5.57
C VAL A 99 -8.28 -14.08 -6.98
N ARG A 100 -9.26 -14.67 -7.67
CA ARG A 100 -9.51 -14.44 -9.10
C ARG A 100 -10.86 -13.79 -9.36
N ALA A 101 -10.93 -13.00 -10.42
CA ALA A 101 -12.14 -12.27 -10.80
C ALA A 101 -13.28 -13.23 -11.19
N PRO A 102 -14.48 -13.10 -10.61
CA PRO A 102 -15.59 -14.02 -10.86
C PRO A 102 -16.28 -13.76 -12.19
N PHE A 103 -16.15 -12.55 -12.75
CA PHE A 103 -16.69 -12.15 -14.04
C PHE A 103 -15.91 -10.95 -14.61
N SER A 104 -16.09 -10.68 -15.91
CA SER A 104 -15.41 -9.59 -16.60
C SER A 104 -16.07 -8.22 -16.39
N GLY A 105 -15.27 -7.16 -16.31
CA GLY A 105 -15.76 -5.78 -16.20
C GLY A 105 -14.71 -4.80 -15.67
N PHE A 106 -15.07 -3.53 -15.53
CA PHE A 106 -14.27 -2.54 -14.82
C PHE A 106 -14.56 -2.61 -13.32
N ILE A 107 -13.52 -2.56 -12.50
CA ILE A 107 -13.66 -2.37 -11.05
C ILE A 107 -14.07 -0.92 -10.81
N THR A 108 -15.30 -0.68 -10.40
CA THR A 108 -15.85 0.68 -10.23
C THR A 108 -15.66 1.24 -8.83
N ALA A 109 -15.60 0.38 -7.82
CA ALA A 109 -15.34 0.76 -6.44
C ALA A 109 -14.71 -0.41 -5.68
N MET A 110 -13.95 -0.07 -4.64
CA MET A 110 -13.37 -1.01 -3.69
C MET A 110 -13.69 -0.54 -2.28
N ASP A 111 -14.23 -1.42 -1.43
CA ASP A 111 -14.41 -1.15 -0.02
C ASP A 111 -13.07 -1.37 0.71
N THR A 112 -12.40 -0.26 1.05
CA THR A 112 -11.09 -0.27 1.71
C THR A 112 -11.13 -0.83 3.11
N GLU A 113 -12.23 -0.61 3.83
CA GLU A 113 -12.44 -1.14 5.18
C GLU A 113 -12.60 -2.65 5.14
N ALA A 114 -13.43 -3.16 4.23
CA ALA A 114 -13.61 -4.61 4.04
C ALA A 114 -12.30 -5.31 3.62
N ILE A 115 -11.48 -4.68 2.79
CA ILE A 115 -10.14 -5.20 2.44
C ILE A 115 -9.22 -5.20 3.66
N GLY A 116 -9.23 -4.14 4.47
CA GLY A 116 -8.48 -4.07 5.72
C GLY A 116 -8.90 -5.18 6.69
N ILE A 117 -10.21 -5.38 6.89
CA ILE A 117 -10.76 -6.46 7.72
C ILE A 117 -10.36 -7.82 7.17
N THR A 118 -10.38 -8.02 5.84
CA THR A 118 -9.89 -9.27 5.23
C THR A 118 -8.43 -9.55 5.62
N SER A 119 -7.56 -8.53 5.63
CA SER A 119 -6.17 -8.70 6.06
C SER A 119 -6.07 -9.13 7.54
N VAL A 120 -6.92 -8.57 8.42
CA VAL A 120 -7.03 -9.01 9.82
C VAL A 120 -7.49 -10.48 9.90
N MET A 121 -8.50 -10.87 9.12
CA MET A 121 -9.00 -12.25 9.06
C MET A 121 -7.94 -13.25 8.59
N LEU A 122 -6.94 -12.81 7.81
CA LEU A 122 -5.81 -13.62 7.37
C LEU A 122 -4.70 -13.74 8.43
N GLY A 123 -4.78 -12.98 9.53
CA GLY A 123 -3.82 -12.97 10.64
C GLY A 123 -2.93 -11.74 10.72
N ALA A 124 -3.08 -10.76 9.81
CA ALA A 124 -2.20 -9.60 9.74
C ALA A 124 -2.50 -8.54 10.81
N GLY A 125 -3.56 -8.73 11.60
CA GLY A 125 -3.98 -7.78 12.61
C GLY A 125 -4.56 -8.47 13.84
N ARG A 126 -4.97 -7.64 14.79
CA ARG A 126 -5.52 -8.10 16.06
C ARG A 126 -7.04 -8.12 16.01
N GLU A 127 -7.64 -9.27 16.28
CA GLU A 127 -9.08 -9.37 16.57
C GLU A 127 -9.39 -8.85 17.98
N THR A 128 -8.53 -9.20 18.94
CA THR A 128 -8.57 -8.71 20.33
C THR A 128 -7.21 -8.14 20.73
N LYS A 129 -7.15 -7.41 21.85
CA LYS A 129 -5.90 -6.80 22.31
C LYS A 129 -4.78 -7.84 22.53
N GLU A 130 -5.15 -9.06 22.89
CA GLU A 130 -4.27 -10.18 23.20
C GLU A 130 -3.92 -11.04 21.97
N SER A 131 -4.54 -10.80 20.82
CA SER A 131 -4.22 -11.54 19.58
C SER A 131 -2.76 -11.35 19.19
N GLU A 132 -2.10 -12.45 18.84
CA GLU A 132 -0.82 -12.44 18.15
C GLU A 132 -1.02 -12.02 16.69
N ILE A 133 0.00 -11.39 16.11
CA ILE A 133 0.00 -10.95 14.72
C ILE A 133 0.94 -11.87 13.94
N ASP A 134 0.46 -12.42 12.81
CA ASP A 134 1.33 -12.94 11.78
C ASP A 134 1.83 -11.78 10.91
N TYR A 135 3.09 -11.39 11.11
CA TYR A 135 3.69 -10.28 10.36
C TYR A 135 3.89 -10.59 8.86
N LEU A 136 3.77 -11.86 8.44
CA LEU A 136 3.84 -12.28 7.04
C LEU A 136 2.46 -12.39 6.39
N ALA A 137 1.38 -12.34 7.17
CA ALA A 137 0.02 -12.37 6.66
C ALA A 137 -0.36 -11.03 6.02
N GLY A 138 -1.32 -11.10 5.11
CA GLY A 138 -1.90 -9.93 4.47
C GLY A 138 -2.31 -10.18 3.02
N ILE A 139 -2.41 -9.09 2.27
CA ILE A 139 -2.94 -9.06 0.90
C ILE A 139 -1.98 -8.27 0.02
N ILE A 140 -1.68 -8.80 -1.16
CA ILE A 140 -1.07 -8.03 -2.25
C ILE A 140 -2.11 -7.90 -3.36
N LEU A 141 -2.64 -6.70 -3.55
CA LEU A 141 -3.54 -6.39 -4.65
C LEU A 141 -2.80 -6.46 -5.99
N LYS A 142 -3.51 -6.89 -7.03
CA LYS A 142 -3.04 -6.92 -8.43
C LYS A 142 -3.91 -6.09 -9.36
N LYS A 143 -5.13 -5.76 -8.92
CA LYS A 143 -6.12 -4.94 -9.64
C LYS A 143 -6.80 -3.98 -8.68
N LYS A 144 -6.96 -2.73 -9.12
CA LYS A 144 -7.54 -1.64 -8.35
C LYS A 144 -8.71 -0.99 -9.09
N THR A 145 -9.39 -0.05 -8.42
CA THR A 145 -10.46 0.75 -9.03
C THR A 145 -9.99 1.41 -10.33
N GLY A 146 -10.80 1.28 -11.39
CA GLY A 146 -10.48 1.78 -12.73
C GLY A 146 -9.87 0.73 -13.66
N ASP A 147 -9.35 -0.38 -13.13
CA ASP A 147 -8.83 -1.48 -13.94
C ASP A 147 -9.96 -2.28 -14.59
N TYR A 148 -9.74 -2.71 -15.82
CA TYR A 148 -10.54 -3.76 -16.46
C TYR A 148 -9.97 -5.13 -16.08
N VAL A 149 -10.86 -6.07 -15.80
CA VAL A 149 -10.54 -7.48 -15.57
C VAL A 149 -11.40 -8.37 -16.44
N ASN A 150 -10.83 -9.49 -16.88
CA ASN A 150 -11.57 -10.62 -17.41
C ASN A 150 -11.90 -11.59 -16.27
N GLN A 151 -12.96 -12.38 -16.44
CA GLN A 151 -13.19 -13.54 -15.59
C GLN A 151 -11.93 -14.42 -15.51
N GLY A 152 -11.52 -14.75 -14.30
CA GLY A 152 -10.32 -15.54 -14.00
C GLY A 152 -9.05 -14.73 -13.82
N ASP A 153 -9.03 -13.42 -14.13
CA ASP A 153 -7.86 -12.57 -13.89
C ASP A 153 -7.54 -12.50 -12.40
N LEU A 154 -6.26 -12.42 -12.06
CA LEU A 154 -5.79 -12.31 -10.68
C LEU A 154 -6.14 -10.93 -10.10
N LEU A 155 -6.92 -10.91 -9.02
CA LEU A 155 -7.31 -9.68 -8.31
C LEU A 155 -6.34 -9.37 -7.17
N ALA A 156 -5.97 -10.39 -6.40
CA ALA A 156 -5.11 -10.27 -5.24
C ALA A 156 -4.45 -11.60 -4.90
N VAL A 157 -3.42 -11.53 -4.08
CA VAL A 157 -2.74 -12.69 -3.49
C VAL A 157 -2.83 -12.57 -1.98
N PHE A 158 -3.39 -13.59 -1.33
CA PHE A 158 -3.45 -13.70 0.12
C PHE A 158 -2.23 -14.43 0.66
N HIS A 159 -1.72 -13.92 1.77
CA HIS A 159 -0.65 -14.50 2.56
C HIS A 159 -1.22 -14.82 3.93
N THR A 160 -1.08 -16.06 4.39
CA THR A 160 -1.52 -16.48 5.73
C THR A 160 -0.81 -17.74 6.20
N ALA A 161 -0.62 -17.88 7.51
CA ALA A 161 -0.12 -19.11 8.11
C ALA A 161 -1.16 -20.24 8.16
N ASP A 162 -2.46 -19.94 8.01
CA ASP A 162 -3.56 -20.89 8.22
C ASP A 162 -4.51 -20.97 7.02
N GLN A 163 -4.49 -22.11 6.33
CA GLN A 163 -5.34 -22.39 5.18
C GLN A 163 -6.85 -22.37 5.54
N ALA A 164 -7.23 -22.65 6.78
CA ALA A 164 -8.61 -22.68 7.21
C ALA A 164 -9.28 -21.30 7.18
N LEU A 165 -8.49 -20.22 7.19
CA LEU A 165 -8.99 -18.84 7.15
C LEU A 165 -9.42 -18.39 5.74
N LEU A 166 -8.87 -19.03 4.69
CA LEU A 166 -9.00 -18.57 3.31
C LEU A 166 -10.44 -18.47 2.82
N VAL A 167 -11.27 -19.48 3.09
CA VAL A 167 -12.65 -19.52 2.55
C VAL A 167 -13.45 -18.30 3.03
N LYS A 168 -13.41 -18.03 4.35
CA LYS A 168 -14.14 -16.89 4.92
C LYS A 168 -13.53 -15.55 4.50
N ALA A 169 -12.20 -15.47 4.44
CA ALA A 169 -11.51 -14.25 4.02
C ALA A 169 -11.82 -13.92 2.56
N GLU A 170 -11.81 -14.89 1.65
CA GLU A 170 -12.13 -14.69 0.24
C GLU A 170 -13.60 -14.30 0.06
N GLU A 171 -14.54 -14.97 0.74
CA GLU A 171 -15.96 -14.59 0.73
C GLU A 171 -16.19 -13.14 1.20
N HIS A 172 -15.43 -12.67 2.19
CA HIS A 172 -15.50 -11.30 2.68
C HIS A 172 -14.88 -10.32 1.66
N PHE A 173 -13.68 -10.62 1.18
CA PHE A 173 -12.94 -9.81 0.21
C PHE A 173 -13.70 -9.60 -1.09
N MET A 174 -14.37 -10.64 -1.60
CA MET A 174 -15.11 -10.55 -2.86
C MET A 174 -16.28 -9.56 -2.78
N LYS A 175 -16.83 -9.32 -1.59
CA LYS A 175 -17.88 -8.30 -1.37
C LYS A 175 -17.33 -6.88 -1.41
N ALA A 176 -16.02 -6.70 -1.28
CA ALA A 176 -15.38 -5.39 -1.35
C ALA A 176 -15.34 -4.84 -2.78
N TYR A 177 -15.49 -5.68 -3.81
CA TYR A 177 -15.40 -5.25 -5.21
C TYR A 177 -16.77 -4.96 -5.82
N GLN A 178 -16.86 -3.81 -6.48
CA GLN A 178 -17.97 -3.49 -7.38
C GLN A 178 -17.49 -3.43 -8.82
N TYR A 179 -18.34 -3.85 -9.74
CA TYR A 179 -18.01 -3.97 -11.15
C TYR A 179 -19.08 -3.37 -12.04
N ALA A 180 -18.68 -2.83 -13.19
CA ALA A 180 -19.60 -2.41 -14.25
C ALA A 180 -18.99 -2.55 -15.64
N ALA A 181 -19.83 -2.49 -16.68
CA ALA A 181 -19.37 -2.49 -18.07
C ALA A 181 -18.65 -1.19 -18.48
N LYS A 182 -18.93 -0.07 -17.80
CA LYS A 182 -18.33 1.24 -18.07
C LYS A 182 -17.23 1.55 -17.05
N LYS A 183 -16.11 2.08 -17.53
CA LYS A 183 -15.02 2.55 -16.68
C LYS A 183 -15.51 3.68 -15.74
N PRO A 184 -15.19 3.63 -14.43
CA PRO A 184 -15.53 4.71 -13.51
C PRO A 184 -14.76 5.99 -13.86
N GLU A 185 -15.25 7.13 -13.38
CA GLU A 185 -14.49 8.37 -13.43
C GLU A 185 -13.27 8.29 -12.51
N THR A 186 -12.14 8.79 -12.99
CA THR A 186 -10.92 8.87 -12.18
C THR A 186 -11.10 9.97 -11.13
N LYS A 187 -10.89 9.62 -9.87
CA LYS A 187 -10.83 10.58 -8.75
C LYS A 187 -9.38 11.07 -8.58
N PRO A 188 -9.16 12.33 -8.19
CA PRO A 188 -7.83 12.80 -7.87
C PRO A 188 -7.29 12.08 -6.63
N LEU A 189 -5.99 11.79 -6.61
CA LEU A 189 -5.30 11.24 -5.44
C LEU A 189 -5.25 12.27 -4.30
N ILE A 190 -4.98 13.52 -4.65
CA ILE A 190 -4.84 14.65 -3.74
C ILE A 190 -5.89 15.68 -4.13
N TYR A 191 -6.86 15.93 -3.25
CA TYR A 191 -8.00 16.81 -3.54
C TYR A 191 -7.67 18.28 -3.30
N ALA A 192 -6.96 18.58 -2.22
CA ALA A 192 -6.63 19.94 -1.85
C ALA A 192 -5.43 20.01 -0.89
N LYS A 193 -4.71 21.13 -0.94
CA LYS A 193 -3.78 21.59 0.08
C LYS A 193 -4.47 22.66 0.93
N VAL A 194 -4.52 22.45 2.24
CA VAL A 194 -5.14 23.38 3.20
C VAL A 194 -4.05 24.02 4.04
N GLU A 195 -3.94 25.33 3.93
CA GLU A 195 -3.00 26.18 4.66
C GLU A 195 -3.77 27.14 5.57
N LYS A 196 -3.07 27.79 6.50
CA LYS A 196 -3.69 28.69 7.49
C LYS A 196 -4.64 29.72 6.84
N ASP A 197 -4.22 30.30 5.73
CA ASP A 197 -4.90 31.43 5.09
C ASP A 197 -5.41 31.11 3.67
N LYS A 198 -5.28 29.85 3.21
CA LYS A 198 -5.56 29.46 1.82
C LYS A 198 -5.95 27.99 1.68
N VAL A 199 -6.88 27.70 0.79
CA VAL A 199 -7.14 26.35 0.28
C VAL A 199 -6.84 26.31 -1.21
N THR A 200 -5.98 25.40 -1.64
CA THR A 200 -5.68 25.14 -3.06
C THR A 200 -6.34 23.81 -3.43
N VAL A 201 -7.37 23.84 -4.28
CA VAL A 201 -8.03 22.63 -4.81
C VAL A 201 -7.32 22.22 -6.10
N TYR A 202 -7.08 20.92 -6.28
CA TYR A 202 -6.44 20.34 -7.46
C TYR A 202 -7.46 19.78 -8.46
#